data_AF-A0A3C0R611-F1
#
_entry.id   AF-A0A3C0R611-F1
#
_cell.length_a   1.000
_cell.length_b   1.000
_cell.length_c   1.000
_cell.angle_alpha   90.00
_cell.angle_beta   90.00
_cell.angle_gamma   90.00
#
_symmetry.space_group_name_H-M   'P 1'
#
loop_
_entity.id
_entity.type
_entity.pdbx_description
1 polymer ?
#
loop_
_entity_poly.entity_id
_entity_poly.type
_entity_poly.pdbx_seq_one_letter_code
_entity_poly.pdbx_strand_id
1 'polypeptide(L)'
;MRQLIAALRKLGCSEFGLLGTSYGGWIGALLAMVERDFRFVALMAPIVNVEHAIWESPATAFMRRELRRKKIEPSLVARHFHLSSPVHNEPLCDAERVLFVAGEFDSIARPADIEKIHQKWRGSELLRVRQGHFGYRMLRETIARLKERGL
;
A
#
# COMPACT_ATOMS: atom_id res chain seq x y z
N MET A 1 -11.72 6.89 5.07
CA MET A 1 -12.14 5.60 4.45
C MET A 1 -13.05 4.76 5.34
N ARG A 2 -12.66 4.36 6.56
CA ARG A 2 -13.53 3.54 7.45
C ARG A 2 -14.91 4.16 7.74
N GLN A 3 -14.95 5.46 7.98
CA GLN A 3 -16.22 6.20 8.16
C GLN A 3 -17.12 6.12 6.91
N LEU A 4 -16.53 6.18 5.71
CA LEU A 4 -17.27 6.04 4.46
C LEU A 4 -17.80 4.61 4.29
N ILE A 5 -16.99 3.59 4.55
CA ILE A 5 -17.43 2.17 4.55
C ILE A 5 -18.60 1.98 5.53
N ALA A 6 -18.48 2.51 6.75
CA ALA A 6 -19.55 2.44 7.75
C ALA A 6 -20.84 3.16 7.30
N ALA A 7 -20.72 4.32 6.65
CA ALA A 7 -21.86 5.02 6.07
C ALA A 7 -22.52 4.22 4.93
N LEU A 8 -21.72 3.66 4.02
CA LEU A 8 -22.21 2.83 2.92
C LEU A 8 -22.89 1.54 3.40
N ARG A 9 -22.37 0.91 4.47
CA ARG A 9 -23.02 -0.23 5.12
C ARG A 9 -24.42 0.12 5.64
N LYS A 10 -24.59 1.31 6.23
CA LYS A 10 -25.91 1.80 6.67
C LYS A 10 -26.89 2.03 5.51
N LEU A 11 -26.38 2.22 4.30
CA LEU A 11 -27.18 2.34 3.07
C LEU A 11 -27.41 0.99 2.38
N GLY A 12 -27.02 -0.13 3.00
CA GLY A 12 -27.25 -1.48 2.48
C GLY A 12 -26.10 -2.06 1.65
N CYS A 13 -24.96 -1.37 1.53
CA CYS A 13 -23.79 -1.92 0.84
C CYS A 13 -23.09 -2.98 1.71
N SER A 14 -22.99 -4.21 1.21
CA SER A 14 -22.42 -5.36 1.93
C SER A 14 -21.04 -5.80 1.43
N GLU A 15 -20.67 -5.46 0.20
CA GLU A 15 -19.40 -5.85 -0.41
C GLU A 15 -18.55 -4.64 -0.78
N PHE A 16 -17.25 -4.71 -0.48
CA PHE A 16 -16.30 -3.64 -0.74
C PHE A 16 -15.08 -4.18 -1.48
N GLY A 17 -14.69 -3.52 -2.57
CA GLY A 17 -13.40 -3.71 -3.23
C GLY A 17 -12.54 -2.47 -3.08
N LEU A 18 -11.23 -2.63 -3.03
CA LEU A 18 -10.29 -1.53 -2.94
C LEU A 18 -9.25 -1.58 -4.07
N LEU A 19 -9.13 -0.47 -4.79
CA LEU A 19 -8.03 -0.20 -5.71
C LEU A 19 -7.29 1.03 -5.19
N GLY A 20 -5.99 0.89 -4.93
CA GLY A 20 -5.16 2.00 -4.45
C GLY A 20 -3.84 2.07 -5.20
N THR A 21 -3.47 3.27 -5.67
CA THR A 21 -2.19 3.50 -6.36
C THR A 21 -1.30 4.44 -5.54
N SER A 22 0.00 4.13 -5.43
CA SER A 22 0.99 4.98 -4.76
C SER A 22 0.58 5.30 -3.31
N TYR A 23 0.39 6.58 -2.98
CA TYR A 23 -0.18 7.02 -1.70
C TYR A 23 -1.54 6.38 -1.40
N GLY A 24 -2.42 6.24 -2.41
CA GLY A 24 -3.68 5.53 -2.24
C GLY A 24 -3.48 4.04 -1.93
N GLY A 25 -2.41 3.43 -2.47
CA GLY A 25 -2.00 2.08 -2.13
C GLY A 25 -1.49 1.96 -0.70
N TRP A 26 -0.79 2.99 -0.20
CA TRP A 26 -0.40 3.08 1.22
C TRP A 26 -1.63 3.14 2.14
N ILE A 27 -2.57 4.06 1.87
CA ILE A 27 -3.84 4.13 2.62
C ILE A 27 -4.61 2.81 2.52
N GLY A 28 -4.58 2.15 1.36
CA GLY A 28 -5.23 0.86 1.16
C GLY A 28 -4.61 -0.26 1.99
N ALA A 29 -3.27 -0.30 2.09
CA ALA A 29 -2.57 -1.23 2.96
C ALA A 29 -2.90 -0.98 4.44
N LEU A 30 -2.91 0.28 4.89
CA LEU A 30 -3.34 0.62 6.26
C LEU A 30 -4.80 0.21 6.52
N LEU A 31 -5.66 0.32 5.51
CA LEU A 31 -7.06 -0.08 5.63
C LEU A 31 -7.20 -1.61 5.72
N ALA A 32 -6.42 -2.37 4.95
CA ALA A 32 -6.36 -3.83 5.02
C ALA A 32 -5.90 -4.33 6.40
N MET A 33 -5.07 -3.56 7.12
CA MET A 33 -4.65 -3.87 8.49
C MET A 33 -5.76 -3.68 9.55
N VAL A 34 -6.89 -3.04 9.21
CA VAL A 34 -7.93 -2.67 10.20
C VAL A 34 -9.36 -2.96 9.78
N GLU A 35 -9.61 -3.39 8.55
CA GLU A 35 -10.92 -3.82 8.05
C GLU A 35 -10.85 -5.26 7.51
N ARG A 36 -11.90 -6.05 7.78
CA ARG A 36 -11.93 -7.49 7.44
C ARG A 36 -12.61 -7.78 6.09
N ASP A 37 -13.68 -7.05 5.79
CA ASP A 37 -14.68 -7.48 4.80
C ASP A 37 -14.44 -6.88 3.41
N PHE A 38 -13.22 -7.03 2.89
CA PHE A 38 -12.96 -6.71 1.48
C PHE A 38 -13.17 -7.93 0.62
N ARG A 39 -13.88 -7.79 -0.50
CA ARG A 39 -13.92 -8.77 -1.58
C ARG A 39 -12.54 -8.90 -2.23
N PHE A 40 -11.85 -7.78 -2.41
CA PHE A 40 -10.46 -7.72 -2.85
C PHE A 40 -9.79 -6.40 -2.43
N VAL A 41 -8.46 -6.42 -2.37
CA VAL A 41 -7.60 -5.25 -2.13
C VAL A 41 -6.44 -5.28 -3.13
N ALA A 42 -6.48 -4.46 -4.17
CA ALA A 42 -5.39 -4.34 -5.13
C ALA A 42 -4.59 -3.05 -4.91
N LEU A 43 -3.30 -3.22 -4.65
CA LEU A 43 -2.37 -2.17 -4.23
C LEU A 43 -1.29 -2.00 -5.30
N MET A 44 -1.41 -0.94 -6.08
CA MET A 44 -0.52 -0.60 -7.19
C MET A 44 0.58 0.35 -6.72
N ALA A 45 1.84 -0.07 -6.85
CA ALA A 45 3.02 0.66 -6.38
C ALA A 45 2.85 1.26 -4.97
N PRO A 46 2.39 0.49 -3.96
CA PRO A 46 2.07 1.05 -2.65
C PRO A 46 3.33 1.47 -1.88
N ILE A 47 3.27 2.63 -1.22
CA ILE A 47 4.36 3.12 -0.35
C ILE A 47 4.28 2.40 1.00
N VAL A 48 4.75 1.15 1.06
CA VAL A 48 4.61 0.27 2.25
C VAL A 48 5.71 0.46 3.29
N ASN A 49 6.86 1.02 2.89
CA ASN A 49 7.97 1.36 3.77
C ASN A 49 8.07 2.89 3.88
N VAL A 50 7.31 3.47 4.80
CA VAL A 50 7.25 4.94 4.98
C VAL A 50 8.55 5.47 5.58
N GLU A 51 9.32 4.65 6.29
CA GLU A 51 10.62 5.04 6.86
C GLU A 51 11.59 5.39 5.74
N HIS A 52 11.77 4.46 4.80
CA HIS A 52 12.57 4.69 3.61
C HIS A 52 12.03 5.86 2.81
N ALA A 53 10.70 5.93 2.62
CA ALA A 53 10.08 7.02 1.88
C ALA A 53 10.41 8.40 2.47
N ILE A 54 10.41 8.57 3.80
CA ILE A 54 10.72 9.85 4.45
C ILE A 54 12.23 10.14 4.44
N TRP A 55 13.05 9.16 4.84
CA TRP A 55 14.43 9.42 5.24
C TRP A 55 15.46 9.19 4.13
N GLU A 56 15.17 8.28 3.20
CA GLU A 56 16.12 7.82 2.20
C GLU A 56 15.72 8.21 0.77
N SER A 57 14.42 8.27 0.48
CA SER A 57 13.96 8.60 -0.88
C SER A 57 14.44 9.99 -1.34
N PRO A 58 14.94 10.10 -2.58
CA PRO A 58 15.24 11.39 -3.20
C PRO A 58 14.00 12.28 -3.36
N ALA A 59 12.83 11.67 -3.58
CA ALA A 59 11.56 12.38 -3.82
C ALA A 59 11.10 13.21 -2.61
N THR A 60 11.61 12.91 -1.41
CA THR A 60 11.20 13.54 -0.15
C THR A 60 12.28 14.43 0.47
N ALA A 61 13.32 14.80 -0.29
CA ALA A 61 14.42 15.64 0.19
C ALA A 61 13.95 16.95 0.83
N PHE A 62 12.95 17.61 0.25
CA PHE A 62 12.35 18.82 0.81
C PHE A 62 11.67 18.55 2.16
N MET A 63 10.81 17.52 2.24
CA MET A 63 10.14 17.13 3.48
C MET A 63 11.16 16.81 4.59
N ARG A 64 12.20 16.03 4.26
CA ARG A 64 13.27 15.68 5.20
C ARG A 64 14.02 16.92 5.70
N ARG A 65 14.27 17.90 4.83
CA ARG A 65 14.87 19.18 5.23
C ARG A 65 13.97 19.93 6.22
N GLU A 66 12.66 19.97 5.97
CA GLU A 66 11.72 20.64 6.88
C GLU A 66 11.61 19.94 8.24
N LEU A 67 11.62 18.60 8.28
CA LEU A 67 11.65 17.84 9.53
C LEU A 67 12.91 18.18 10.35
N ARG A 68 14.09 18.18 9.71
CA ARG A 68 15.36 18.56 10.36
C ARG A 68 15.35 20.00 10.85
N ARG A 69 14.81 20.94 10.06
CA ARG A 69 14.65 22.35 10.48
C ARG A 69 13.83 22.49 11.76
N LYS A 70 12.85 21.60 11.96
CA LYS A 70 12.03 21.51 13.17
C LYS A 70 12.64 20.63 14.27
N LYS A 71 13.90 20.18 14.13
CA LYS A 71 14.59 19.27 15.05
C LYS A 71 13.86 17.94 15.25
N ILE A 72 13.17 17.47 14.22
CA ILE A 72 12.51 16.16 14.20
C ILE A 72 13.51 15.18 13.57
N GLU A 73 14.10 14.34 14.41
CA GLU A 73 15.07 13.33 14.00
C GLU A 73 14.38 11.99 13.65
N PRO A 74 15.00 11.13 12.82
CA PRO A 74 14.46 9.82 12.47
C PRO A 74 14.05 8.97 13.67
N SER A 75 14.86 8.98 14.74
CA SER A 75 14.59 8.22 15.98
C SER A 75 13.31 8.66 16.70
N LEU A 76 12.93 9.94 16.60
CA LEU A 76 11.70 10.47 17.21
C LEU A 76 10.45 9.90 16.52
N VAL A 77 10.54 9.71 15.21
CA VAL A 77 9.44 9.17 14.39
C VAL A 77 9.45 7.64 14.41
N ALA A 78 10.63 7.02 14.57
CA ALA A 78 10.85 5.58 14.48
C ALA A 78 9.90 4.75 15.35
N ARG A 79 9.68 5.19 16.59
CA ARG A 79 8.79 4.48 17.53
C ARG A 79 7.33 4.38 17.06
N HIS A 80 6.91 5.21 16.10
CA HIS A 80 5.53 5.24 15.59
C HIS A 80 5.38 4.56 14.24
N PHE A 81 6.44 4.06 13.61
CA PHE A 81 6.33 3.48 12.27
C PHE A 81 5.42 2.26 12.22
N HIS A 82 5.27 1.52 13.32
CA HIS A 82 4.28 0.44 13.39
C HIS A 82 2.82 0.91 13.17
N LEU A 83 2.52 2.21 13.28
CA LEU A 83 1.19 2.76 13.01
C LEU A 83 0.99 3.14 11.54
N SER A 84 2.07 3.44 10.83
CA SER A 84 2.01 4.09 9.52
C SER A 84 2.75 3.34 8.42
N SER A 85 3.66 2.42 8.73
CA SER A 85 4.41 1.62 7.74
C SER A 85 3.84 0.20 7.71
N PRO A 86 3.09 -0.18 6.66
CA PRO A 86 2.49 -1.51 6.54
C PRO A 86 3.47 -2.69 6.73
N VAL A 87 4.76 -2.51 6.40
CA VAL A 87 5.81 -3.53 6.60
C VAL A 87 5.91 -4.08 8.04
N HIS A 88 5.42 -3.34 9.04
CA HIS A 88 5.46 -3.75 10.45
C HIS A 88 4.28 -4.57 10.90
N ASN A 89 3.23 -4.70 10.10
CA ASN A 89 1.98 -5.32 10.53
C ASN A 89 1.55 -6.45 9.58
N GLU A 90 0.50 -7.15 9.99
CA GLU A 90 -0.25 -8.12 9.20
C GLU A 90 -1.58 -7.51 8.76
N PRO A 91 -2.18 -7.99 7.66
CA PRO A 91 -3.53 -7.57 7.28
C PRO A 91 -4.53 -8.17 8.26
N LEU A 92 -5.59 -7.42 8.56
CA LEU A 92 -6.74 -7.93 9.30
C LEU A 92 -7.76 -8.58 8.35
N CYS A 93 -7.82 -8.13 7.09
CA CYS A 93 -8.50 -8.89 6.05
C CYS A 93 -7.71 -10.16 5.71
N ASP A 94 -8.39 -11.08 5.06
CA ASP A 94 -7.76 -12.25 4.48
C ASP A 94 -6.70 -11.83 3.45
N ALA A 95 -5.44 -12.25 3.67
CA ALA A 95 -4.31 -11.90 2.84
C ALA A 95 -4.46 -12.43 1.41
N GLU A 96 -5.17 -13.55 1.19
CA GLU A 96 -5.45 -14.08 -0.16
C GLU A 96 -6.26 -13.12 -1.03
N ARG A 97 -6.95 -12.16 -0.41
CA ARG A 97 -7.70 -11.10 -1.10
C ARG A 97 -6.83 -9.91 -1.50
N VAL A 98 -5.57 -9.88 -1.06
CA VAL A 98 -4.62 -8.80 -1.35
C VAL A 98 -3.79 -9.13 -2.59
N LEU A 99 -3.82 -8.23 -3.56
CA LEU A 99 -2.97 -8.22 -4.74
C LEU A 99 -2.01 -7.03 -4.66
N PHE A 100 -0.73 -7.29 -4.44
CA PHE A 100 0.32 -6.31 -4.61
C PHE A 100 0.73 -6.23 -6.09
N VAL A 101 0.92 -5.01 -6.59
CA VAL A 101 1.41 -4.78 -7.95
C VAL A 101 2.64 -3.89 -7.90
N ALA A 102 3.80 -4.43 -8.27
CA ALA A 102 5.09 -3.76 -8.22
C ALA A 102 5.57 -3.38 -9.63
N GLY A 103 6.07 -2.15 -9.79
CA GLY A 103 6.76 -1.73 -11.01
C GLY A 103 8.24 -2.13 -10.96
N GLU A 104 8.73 -2.93 -11.90
CA GLU A 104 10.12 -3.42 -11.90
C GLU A 104 11.18 -2.32 -11.82
N PHE A 105 10.89 -1.13 -12.35
CA PHE A 105 11.81 0.00 -12.40
C PHE A 105 11.41 1.11 -11.41
N ASP A 106 10.54 0.82 -10.44
CA ASP A 106 10.05 1.79 -9.49
C ASP A 106 11.11 2.13 -8.42
N SER A 107 11.56 3.38 -8.42
CA SER A 107 12.51 3.92 -7.45
C SER A 107 11.85 4.67 -6.27
N ILE A 108 10.52 4.82 -6.30
CA ILE A 108 9.73 5.47 -5.26
C ILE A 108 9.12 4.41 -4.33
N ALA A 109 8.26 3.55 -4.87
CA ALA A 109 7.71 2.39 -4.18
C ALA A 109 8.50 1.15 -4.59
N ARG A 110 9.65 0.95 -3.94
CA ARG A 110 10.66 -0.03 -4.36
C ARG A 110 10.07 -1.45 -4.39
N PRO A 111 10.31 -2.24 -5.46
CA PRO A 111 9.89 -3.64 -5.52
C PRO A 111 10.34 -4.47 -4.32
N ALA A 112 11.56 -4.27 -3.83
CA ALA A 112 12.08 -4.97 -2.67
C ALA A 112 11.26 -4.75 -1.39
N ASP A 113 10.71 -3.54 -1.18
CA ASP A 113 9.83 -3.28 -0.04
C ASP A 113 8.47 -3.98 -0.20
N ILE A 114 7.95 -4.02 -1.43
CA ILE A 114 6.69 -4.71 -1.78
C ILE A 114 6.85 -6.24 -1.62
N GLU A 115 7.98 -6.79 -2.05
CA GLU A 115 8.31 -8.22 -1.86
C GLU A 115 8.38 -8.57 -0.38
N LYS A 116 9.01 -7.72 0.44
CA LYS A 116 9.15 -7.95 1.88
C LYS A 116 7.79 -7.99 2.59
N ILE A 117 6.88 -7.07 2.26
CA ILE A 117 5.54 -7.10 2.86
C ILE A 117 4.71 -8.26 2.32
N HIS A 118 4.82 -8.59 1.03
CA HIS A 118 4.15 -9.75 0.45
C HIS A 118 4.56 -11.06 1.14
N GLN A 119 5.85 -11.25 1.42
CA GLN A 119 6.36 -12.40 2.18
C GLN A 119 5.80 -12.47 3.60
N LYS A 120 5.55 -11.31 4.22
CA LYS A 120 4.96 -11.19 5.55
C LYS A 120 3.47 -11.51 5.51
N TRP A 121 2.74 -10.88 4.59
CA TRP A 121 1.30 -11.07 4.34
C TRP A 121 1.07 -12.38 3.56
N ARG A 122 1.36 -13.50 4.21
CA ARG A 122 1.31 -14.84 3.61
C ARG A 122 -0.07 -15.13 3.03
N GLY A 123 -0.10 -15.54 1.75
CA GLY A 123 -1.33 -15.77 0.98
C GLY A 123 -1.63 -14.65 -0.01
N SER A 124 -1.09 -13.44 0.20
CA SER A 124 -1.19 -12.36 -0.79
C SER A 124 -0.54 -12.72 -2.12
N GLU A 125 -0.96 -12.05 -3.18
CA GLU A 125 -0.41 -12.22 -4.53
C GLU A 125 0.51 -11.05 -4.88
N LEU A 126 1.57 -11.31 -5.66
CA LEU A 126 2.46 -10.28 -6.20
C LEU A 126 2.51 -10.34 -7.74
N LEU A 127 2.02 -9.28 -8.37
CA LEU A 127 2.16 -9.04 -9.81
C LEU A 127 3.31 -8.05 -10.07
N ARG A 128 4.25 -8.42 -10.94
CA ARG A 128 5.32 -7.52 -11.40
C ARG A 128 4.97 -6.97 -12.78
N VAL A 129 5.15 -5.67 -12.96
CA VAL A 129 4.85 -4.95 -14.20
C VAL A 129 6.11 -4.24 -14.66
N ARG A 130 6.47 -4.39 -15.94
CA ARG A 130 7.64 -3.75 -16.56
C ARG A 130 7.42 -2.24 -16.76
N GLN A 131 7.44 -1.46 -15.68
CA GLN A 131 7.35 0.00 -15.67
C GLN A 131 8.02 0.59 -14.41
N GLY A 132 8.20 1.91 -14.40
CA GLY A 132 8.53 2.66 -13.18
C GLY A 132 7.29 2.99 -12.35
N HIS A 133 7.43 3.93 -11.40
CA HIS A 133 6.32 4.39 -10.56
C HIS A 133 5.15 4.94 -11.37
N PHE A 134 5.49 5.72 -12.41
CA PHE A 134 4.53 6.30 -13.34
C PHE A 134 4.52 5.49 -14.63
N GLY A 135 3.33 5.09 -15.06
CA GLY A 135 3.13 4.30 -16.27
C GLY A 135 1.67 3.93 -16.46
N TYR A 136 1.35 3.46 -17.67
CA TYR A 136 -0.02 3.13 -18.08
C TYR A 136 -0.34 1.63 -18.00
N ARG A 137 0.65 0.77 -17.71
CA ARG A 137 0.49 -0.69 -17.73
C ARG A 137 -0.12 -1.22 -16.44
N MET A 138 0.30 -0.66 -15.30
CA MET A 138 -0.03 -1.19 -13.98
C MET A 138 -1.53 -1.32 -13.73
N LEU A 139 -2.32 -0.29 -14.01
CA LEU A 139 -3.78 -0.35 -13.85
C LEU A 139 -4.39 -1.43 -14.74
N ARG A 140 -4.02 -1.46 -16.03
CA ARG A 140 -4.52 -2.45 -16.99
C ARG A 140 -4.23 -3.88 -16.54
N GLU A 141 -3.00 -4.15 -16.12
CA GLU A 141 -2.57 -5.48 -15.69
C GLU A 141 -3.19 -5.88 -14.35
N THR A 142 -3.40 -4.93 -13.44
CA THR A 142 -4.14 -5.14 -12.19
C THR A 142 -5.58 -5.58 -12.46
N ILE A 143 -6.29 -4.84 -13.32
CA ILE A 143 -7.68 -5.16 -13.67
C ILE A 143 -7.78 -6.50 -14.41
N ALA A 144 -6.85 -6.80 -15.31
CA ALA A 144 -6.80 -8.10 -15.99
C ALA A 144 -6.65 -9.25 -14.97
N ARG A 145 -5.72 -9.11 -14.02
CA ARG A 145 -5.50 -10.12 -12.98
C ARG A 145 -6.70 -10.29 -12.05
N LEU A 146 -7.39 -9.22 -11.68
CA LEU A 146 -8.62 -9.32 -10.88
C LEU A 146 -9.73 -10.07 -11.62
N LYS A 147 -9.90 -9.79 -12.93
CA LYS A 147 -10.87 -10.52 -13.77
C LYS A 147 -10.55 -12.01 -13.88
N GLU A 148 -9.28 -12.38 -14.02
CA GLU A 148 -8.84 -13.78 -14.01
C GLU A 148 -9.20 -14.51 -12.71
N ARG A 149 -9.34 -13.78 -11.60
CA ARG A 149 -9.74 -14.30 -10.29
C ARG A 149 -11.27 -14.32 -10.09
N GLY A 150 -12.06 -13.88 -11.07
CA GLY A 150 -13.53 -13.75 -10.93
C GLY A 150 -13.96 -12.61 -9.99
N LEU A 151 -13.11 -11.57 -9.86
CA LEU A 151 -13.33 -10.41 -8.99
C LEU A 151 -13.69 -9.15 -9.77
#